data_AF-A0A963A0B8-F1
#
_entry.id   AF-A0A963A0B8-F1
#
_cell.length_a   1.000
_cell.length_b   1.000
_cell.length_c   1.000
_cell.angle_alpha   90.00
_cell.angle_beta   90.00
_cell.angle_gamma   90.00
#
_symmetry.space_group_name_H-M   'P 1'
#
loop_
_entity.id
_entity.type
_entity.pdbx_description
1 polymer ?
#
loop_
_entity_poly.entity_id
_entity_poly.type
_entity_poly.pdbx_seq_one_letter_code
_entity_poly.pdbx_strand_id
1 'polypeptide(L)'
;SMRTTWREGDQDKAVTAPMSLIVSAFAPVVDARQSVTPQLQPEEAAVLLLLDLGRGANRLGGSALAQVWGQLGDAAPDVENPQDLAAFFTLVQEFLQDGLLLAYHDRSDGGLLVTLLEMAFAGHCGLQLDLEALPGQPLGQLFSEEAGAVVQLARADVAAFSARAAELGLADCLHLLGEATSGDVIVIRSGATDLLTDSRARLQQLWARTSYEIQSLRDHPECARQEYERLAAADPGLSMALSFDAQEDISAPYIATGVRPPVAILREQGVNGQVEMAAAFHRAGFATFDVHMSDLLAGRRDLAGFRGLVACGGFSYGDVLGAGEGWAKSVLFNPGLRDAFSEFFARRDTFTLGVCNGCQMVSTLKDLIPGAGHWPRFVRNRSEQFEARYALARVEPGPSVLLADMAGSHLPIAVAHGEGRAEFADAAAQSACEASGGVALRYLENDLSVATRYPANPNGSPAGITGLTSSDGRATIMMPHPERVFRTVQCSWAPTDCGEDGGWLRLFRNARRWVD
;
A
#
# COMPACT_ATOMS: atom_id res chain seq x y z
N SER A 1 -15.86 25.91 25.00
CA SER A 1 -15.84 26.43 23.62
C SER A 1 -14.42 26.32 23.12
N MET A 2 -14.21 25.72 21.94
CA MET A 2 -12.92 25.67 21.27
C MET A 2 -12.64 27.04 20.65
N ARG A 3 -11.98 27.91 21.41
CA ARG A 3 -11.75 29.32 21.06
C ARG A 3 -10.36 29.78 21.47
N THR A 4 -9.73 30.55 20.60
CA THR A 4 -8.45 31.22 20.87
C THR A 4 -8.63 32.73 20.78
N THR A 5 -8.08 33.47 21.73
CA THR A 5 -8.11 34.95 21.76
C THR A 5 -6.70 35.50 21.92
N TRP A 6 -6.39 36.58 21.21
CA TRP A 6 -5.10 37.26 21.32
C TRP A 6 -5.27 38.75 21.01
N ARG A 7 -4.24 39.55 21.30
CA ARG A 7 -4.20 40.96 20.93
C ARG A 7 -3.26 41.16 19.74
N GLU A 8 -3.73 41.85 18.71
CA GLU A 8 -2.92 42.25 17.55
C GLU A 8 -2.90 43.77 17.48
N GLY A 9 -1.76 44.36 17.87
CA GLY A 9 -1.65 45.81 18.10
C GLY A 9 -2.59 46.26 19.22
N ASP A 10 -3.57 47.10 18.88
CA ASP A 10 -4.60 47.59 19.80
C ASP A 10 -5.96 46.89 19.65
N GLN A 11 -6.04 45.83 18.85
CA GLN A 11 -7.28 45.09 18.62
C GLN A 11 -7.26 43.75 19.35
N ASP A 12 -8.36 43.47 20.07
CA ASP A 12 -8.64 42.14 20.58
C ASP A 12 -9.22 41.28 19.45
N LYS A 13 -8.57 40.14 19.18
CA LYS A 13 -8.98 39.17 18.16
C LYS A 13 -9.43 37.86 18.79
N ALA A 14 -10.31 37.16 18.08
CA ALA A 14 -10.76 35.84 18.44
C ALA A 14 -10.99 34.96 17.20
N VAL A 15 -10.60 33.69 17.29
CA VAL A 15 -10.99 32.63 16.36
C VAL A 15 -11.72 31.56 17.16
N THR A 16 -12.94 31.23 16.74
CA THR A 16 -13.80 30.26 17.40
C THR A 16 -14.09 29.14 16.42
N ALA A 17 -13.78 27.91 16.79
CA ALA A 17 -14.11 26.75 15.97
C ALA A 17 -15.63 26.51 15.96
N PRO A 18 -16.19 26.00 14.86
CA PRO A 18 -17.57 25.53 14.84
C PRO A 18 -17.76 24.36 15.82
N MET A 19 -19.01 23.97 16.05
CA MET A 19 -19.27 22.68 16.69
C MET A 19 -18.73 21.57 15.78
N SER A 20 -17.75 20.81 16.26
CA SER A 20 -17.06 19.79 15.48
C SER A 20 -17.36 18.41 16.06
N LEU A 21 -18.36 17.73 15.51
CA LEU A 21 -18.61 16.33 15.78
C LEU A 21 -17.75 15.48 14.84
N ILE A 22 -16.98 14.54 15.41
CA ILE A 22 -16.25 13.54 14.65
C ILE A 22 -16.87 12.18 15.02
N VAL A 23 -17.44 11.50 14.03
CA VAL A 23 -18.03 10.17 14.19
C VAL A 23 -17.06 9.13 13.63
N SER A 24 -16.76 8.11 14.42
CA SER A 24 -15.98 6.94 13.97
C SER A 24 -16.85 5.69 14.07
N ALA A 25 -17.08 5.02 12.94
CA ALA A 25 -17.86 3.79 12.87
C ALA A 25 -16.94 2.57 12.89
N PHE A 26 -17.33 1.54 13.64
CA PHE A 26 -16.61 0.27 13.73
C PHE A 26 -17.60 -0.87 13.53
N ALA A 27 -17.27 -1.80 12.61
CA ALA A 27 -18.09 -2.97 12.34
C ALA A 27 -17.19 -4.19 12.11
N PRO A 28 -17.62 -5.40 12.52
CA PRO A 28 -16.96 -6.63 12.10
C PRO A 28 -17.14 -6.81 10.58
N VAL A 29 -16.04 -7.12 9.89
CA VAL A 29 -16.06 -7.44 8.45
C VAL A 29 -16.18 -8.94 8.30
N VAL A 30 -17.21 -9.40 7.57
CA VAL A 30 -17.47 -10.84 7.34
C VAL A 30 -16.49 -11.42 6.32
N ASP A 31 -16.24 -10.69 5.23
CA ASP A 31 -15.27 -11.05 4.21
C ASP A 31 -14.57 -9.81 3.64
N ALA A 32 -13.27 -9.66 3.92
CA ALA A 32 -12.50 -8.51 3.47
C ALA A 32 -12.32 -8.47 1.93
N ARG A 33 -12.45 -9.62 1.25
CA ARG A 33 -12.25 -9.75 -0.20
C ARG A 33 -13.37 -9.10 -1.02
N GLN A 34 -14.54 -8.90 -0.41
CA GLN A 34 -15.70 -8.28 -1.07
C GLN A 34 -15.62 -6.75 -1.05
N SER A 35 -14.61 -6.15 -0.42
CA SER A 35 -14.49 -4.69 -0.35
C SER A 35 -14.35 -4.09 -1.76
N VAL A 36 -15.19 -3.10 -2.07
CA VAL A 36 -15.09 -2.29 -3.29
C VAL A 36 -14.37 -0.97 -3.01
N THR A 37 -13.78 -0.39 -4.04
CA THR A 37 -13.03 0.88 -3.95
C THR A 37 -13.54 1.87 -5.00
N PRO A 38 -13.05 3.12 -5.00
CA PRO A 38 -13.33 4.07 -6.06
C PRO A 38 -12.76 3.70 -7.45
N GLN A 39 -11.95 2.65 -7.56
CA GLN A 39 -11.28 2.28 -8.81
C GLN A 39 -12.27 1.85 -9.90
N LEU A 40 -12.51 2.74 -10.85
CA LEU A 40 -13.36 2.48 -12.01
C LEU A 40 -12.77 1.42 -12.95
N GLN A 41 -13.67 0.66 -13.58
CA GLN A 41 -13.38 -0.34 -14.60
C GLN A 41 -13.84 0.18 -15.98
N PRO A 42 -13.00 0.93 -16.74
CA PRO A 42 -13.41 1.58 -17.99
C PRO A 42 -13.59 0.62 -19.17
N GLU A 43 -13.03 -0.59 -19.09
CA GLU A 43 -13.14 -1.62 -20.14
C GLU A 43 -14.41 -2.48 -20.00
N GLU A 44 -15.10 -2.36 -18.86
CA GLU A 44 -16.34 -3.10 -18.59
C GLU A 44 -17.55 -2.42 -19.22
N ALA A 45 -18.53 -3.21 -19.66
CA ALA A 45 -19.82 -2.72 -20.15
C ALA A 45 -20.69 -2.26 -18.97
N ALA A 46 -20.31 -1.15 -18.34
CA ALA A 46 -20.83 -0.66 -17.07
C ALA A 46 -21.34 0.79 -17.15
N VAL A 47 -22.07 1.21 -16.12
CA VAL A 47 -22.57 2.58 -15.95
C VAL A 47 -22.33 3.09 -14.55
N LEU A 48 -22.34 4.41 -14.41
CA LEU A 48 -22.27 5.13 -13.15
C LEU A 48 -23.67 5.58 -12.74
N LEU A 49 -24.10 5.17 -11.54
CA LEU A 49 -25.35 5.59 -10.92
C LEU A 49 -25.06 6.41 -9.67
N LEU A 50 -25.73 7.55 -9.53
CA LEU A 50 -25.80 8.34 -8.30
C LEU A 50 -26.97 7.88 -7.45
N LEU A 51 -26.71 7.65 -6.16
CA LEU A 51 -27.70 7.56 -5.09
C LEU A 51 -27.72 8.90 -4.34
N ASP A 52 -28.64 9.79 -4.70
CA ASP A 52 -28.80 11.12 -4.12
C ASP A 52 -29.77 11.10 -2.94
N LEU A 53 -29.25 10.95 -1.71
CA LEU A 53 -30.08 10.98 -0.50
C LEU A 53 -30.54 12.41 -0.14
N GLY A 54 -30.03 13.43 -0.83
CA GLY A 54 -30.54 14.80 -0.77
C GLY A 54 -31.84 14.99 -1.55
N ARG A 55 -32.28 14.00 -2.34
CA ARG A 55 -33.52 14.04 -3.14
C ARG A 55 -33.67 15.33 -3.98
N GLY A 56 -32.56 15.80 -4.54
CA GLY A 56 -32.50 17.00 -5.37
C GLY A 56 -32.52 18.34 -4.63
N ALA A 57 -32.41 18.34 -3.29
CA ALA A 57 -32.35 19.58 -2.50
C ALA A 57 -31.12 20.45 -2.87
N ASN A 58 -30.01 19.82 -3.26
CA ASN A 58 -28.81 20.46 -3.79
C ASN A 58 -28.30 21.64 -2.93
N ARG A 59 -28.28 21.47 -1.61
CA ARG A 59 -27.90 22.52 -0.67
C ARG A 59 -26.39 22.78 -0.70
N LEU A 60 -26.02 24.07 -0.71
CA LEU A 60 -24.64 24.53 -0.86
C LEU A 60 -24.09 25.26 0.37
N GLY A 61 -24.91 25.48 1.40
CA GLY A 61 -24.47 26.06 2.66
C GLY A 61 -23.44 25.17 3.35
N GLY A 62 -22.36 25.77 3.85
CA GLY A 62 -21.26 25.07 4.51
C GLY A 62 -20.33 24.29 3.58
N SER A 63 -20.62 24.23 2.28
CA SER A 63 -19.83 23.42 1.33
C SER A 63 -18.42 23.93 1.10
N ALA A 64 -17.55 23.05 0.60
CA ALA A 64 -16.22 23.41 0.08
C ALA A 64 -16.31 24.50 -1.00
N LEU A 65 -17.34 24.45 -1.85
CA LEU A 65 -17.61 25.51 -2.83
C LEU A 65 -17.89 26.85 -2.14
N ALA A 66 -18.78 26.92 -1.15
CA ALA A 66 -19.01 28.18 -0.43
C ALA A 66 -17.72 28.68 0.25
N GLN A 67 -16.98 27.77 0.87
CA GLN A 67 -15.76 28.07 1.61
C GLN A 67 -14.69 28.74 0.75
N VAL A 68 -14.36 28.19 -0.43
CA VAL A 68 -13.28 28.74 -1.26
C VAL A 68 -13.66 30.05 -1.97
N TRP A 69 -14.94 30.44 -1.91
CA TRP A 69 -15.42 31.78 -2.28
C TRP A 69 -15.59 32.72 -1.07
N GLY A 70 -15.14 32.32 0.12
CA GLY A 70 -15.24 33.13 1.34
C GLY A 70 -16.67 33.32 1.84
N GLN A 71 -17.57 32.39 1.52
CA GLN A 71 -18.98 32.41 1.88
C GLN A 71 -19.34 31.23 2.79
N LEU A 72 -20.44 31.38 3.53
CA LEU A 72 -21.07 30.28 4.25
C LEU A 72 -22.25 29.68 3.47
N GLY A 73 -22.91 30.45 2.60
CA GLY A 73 -24.15 30.04 1.93
C GLY A 73 -25.38 30.19 2.85
N ASP A 74 -26.47 29.49 2.49
CA ASP A 74 -27.79 29.63 3.12
C ASP A 74 -28.21 28.37 3.90
N ALA A 75 -28.63 27.33 3.18
CA ALA A 75 -29.02 26.03 3.76
C ALA A 75 -27.91 25.00 3.56
N ALA A 76 -27.56 24.27 4.63
CA ALA A 76 -26.57 23.18 4.60
C ALA A 76 -27.23 21.81 4.34
N PRO A 77 -26.50 20.85 3.74
CA PRO A 77 -26.95 19.46 3.61
C PRO A 77 -27.40 18.83 4.94
N ASP A 78 -28.41 17.97 4.89
CA ASP A 78 -28.96 17.25 6.05
C ASP A 78 -29.72 15.99 5.60
N VAL A 79 -29.79 14.98 6.47
CA VAL A 79 -30.55 13.75 6.23
C VAL A 79 -31.99 13.97 6.70
N GLU A 80 -32.87 14.40 5.80
CA GLU A 80 -34.26 14.72 6.13
C GLU A 80 -35.09 13.50 6.50
N ASN A 81 -34.80 12.35 5.87
CA ASN A 81 -35.41 11.07 6.19
C ASN A 81 -34.34 10.04 6.59
N PRO A 82 -34.16 9.76 7.90
CA PRO A 82 -33.19 8.78 8.37
C PRO A 82 -33.40 7.35 7.82
N GLN A 83 -34.62 7.01 7.38
CA GLN A 83 -34.90 5.71 6.78
C GLN A 83 -34.21 5.54 5.43
N ASP A 84 -34.00 6.64 4.67
CA ASP A 84 -33.30 6.59 3.39
C ASP A 84 -31.86 6.14 3.56
N LEU A 85 -31.19 6.54 4.65
CA LEU A 85 -29.83 6.09 4.96
C LEU A 85 -29.76 4.58 5.26
N ALA A 86 -30.74 4.06 6.01
CA ALA A 86 -30.81 2.62 6.30
C ALA A 86 -31.14 1.80 5.05
N ALA A 87 -32.05 2.29 4.20
CA ALA A 87 -32.38 1.71 2.91
C ALA A 87 -31.18 1.70 1.97
N PHE A 88 -30.44 2.82 1.90
CA PHE A 88 -29.22 2.97 1.10
C PHE A 88 -28.16 1.94 1.52
N PHE A 89 -27.90 1.85 2.82
CA PHE A 89 -26.96 0.87 3.36
C PHE A 89 -27.38 -0.56 3.00
N THR A 90 -28.67 -0.88 3.14
CA THR A 90 -29.22 -2.20 2.79
C THR A 90 -28.97 -2.52 1.30
N LEU A 91 -29.33 -1.61 0.40
CA LEU A 91 -29.15 -1.77 -1.04
C LEU A 91 -27.68 -2.02 -1.40
N VAL A 92 -26.78 -1.18 -0.90
CA VAL A 92 -25.34 -1.31 -1.19
C VAL A 92 -24.79 -2.62 -0.64
N GLN A 93 -25.15 -3.01 0.58
CA GLN A 93 -24.68 -4.26 1.19
C GLN A 93 -25.16 -5.50 0.42
N GLU A 94 -26.42 -5.53 -0.03
CA GLU A 94 -26.94 -6.66 -0.82
C GLU A 94 -26.15 -6.85 -2.12
N PHE A 95 -25.95 -5.79 -2.90
CA PHE A 95 -25.22 -5.87 -4.17
C PHE A 95 -23.70 -6.04 -4.00
N LEU A 96 -23.15 -5.59 -2.87
CA LEU A 96 -21.77 -5.88 -2.48
C LEU A 96 -21.57 -7.37 -2.20
N GLN A 97 -22.47 -7.98 -1.43
CA GLN A 97 -22.42 -9.40 -1.07
C GLN A 97 -22.61 -10.31 -2.28
N ASP A 98 -23.44 -9.88 -3.24
CA ASP A 98 -23.65 -10.57 -4.51
C ASP A 98 -22.50 -10.35 -5.51
N GLY A 99 -21.52 -9.49 -5.19
CA GLY A 99 -20.36 -9.22 -6.04
C GLY A 99 -20.69 -8.44 -7.31
N LEU A 100 -21.77 -7.66 -7.30
CA LEU A 100 -22.28 -6.94 -8.48
C LEU A 100 -21.76 -5.51 -8.59
N LEU A 101 -21.25 -4.94 -7.49
CA LEU A 101 -20.64 -3.60 -7.47
C LEU A 101 -19.20 -3.67 -7.99
N LEU A 102 -18.91 -2.94 -9.08
CA LEU A 102 -17.57 -2.85 -9.67
C LEU A 102 -16.71 -1.77 -8.98
N ALA A 103 -17.34 -0.66 -8.59
CA ALA A 103 -16.70 0.43 -7.87
C ALA A 103 -17.75 1.19 -7.02
N TYR A 104 -17.28 1.86 -5.97
CA TYR A 104 -18.10 2.67 -5.07
C TYR A 104 -17.28 3.85 -4.54
N HIS A 105 -17.89 5.04 -4.50
CA HIS A 105 -17.36 6.18 -3.77
C HIS A 105 -18.50 7.04 -3.25
N ASP A 106 -18.48 7.39 -1.97
CA ASP A 106 -19.45 8.29 -1.36
C ASP A 106 -19.28 9.75 -1.81
N ARG A 107 -20.34 10.53 -1.61
CA ARG A 107 -20.35 11.98 -1.80
C ARG A 107 -20.15 12.69 -0.47
N SER A 108 -19.14 13.55 -0.43
CA SER A 108 -18.72 14.31 0.75
C SER A 108 -18.20 15.70 0.34
N ASP A 109 -17.10 16.18 0.93
CA ASP A 109 -16.46 17.46 0.60
C ASP A 109 -16.23 17.62 -0.91
N GLY A 110 -16.69 18.74 -1.47
CA GLY A 110 -16.59 19.03 -2.91
C GLY A 110 -17.67 18.38 -3.78
N GLY A 111 -18.55 17.58 -3.19
CA GLY A 111 -19.76 17.05 -3.81
C GLY A 111 -19.51 16.01 -4.90
N LEU A 112 -20.52 15.82 -5.75
CA LEU A 112 -20.51 14.84 -6.83
C LEU A 112 -19.31 15.00 -7.77
N LEU A 113 -18.86 16.23 -8.02
CA LEU A 113 -17.70 16.49 -8.87
C LEU A 113 -16.45 15.81 -8.32
N VAL A 114 -16.14 16.01 -7.04
CA VAL A 114 -14.94 15.43 -6.42
C VAL A 114 -15.04 13.92 -6.36
N THR A 115 -16.20 13.36 -5.97
CA THR A 115 -16.44 11.91 -6.00
C THR A 115 -16.08 11.29 -7.36
N LEU A 116 -16.62 11.85 -8.44
CA LEU A 116 -16.39 11.33 -9.80
C LEU A 116 -14.92 11.48 -10.23
N LEU A 117 -14.30 12.62 -9.93
CA LEU A 117 -12.90 12.86 -10.27
C LEU A 117 -11.98 11.90 -9.51
N GLU A 118 -12.20 11.68 -8.21
CA GLU A 118 -11.43 10.73 -7.40
C GLU A 118 -11.60 9.29 -7.88
N MET A 119 -12.81 8.90 -8.29
CA MET A 119 -13.05 7.61 -8.96
C MET A 119 -12.26 7.49 -10.27
N ALA A 120 -12.24 8.53 -11.10
CA ALA A 120 -11.46 8.56 -12.34
C ALA A 120 -9.95 8.54 -12.09
N PHE A 121 -9.48 9.17 -11.01
CA PHE A 121 -8.06 9.12 -10.60
C PHE A 121 -7.67 7.71 -10.17
N ALA A 122 -8.51 7.03 -9.38
CA ALA A 122 -8.30 5.66 -8.94
C ALA A 122 -8.35 4.66 -10.10
N GLY A 123 -9.29 4.83 -11.04
CA GLY A 123 -9.41 4.03 -12.26
C GLY A 123 -8.40 4.37 -13.37
N HIS A 124 -7.65 5.47 -13.21
CA HIS A 124 -6.77 6.03 -14.24
C HIS A 124 -7.46 6.15 -15.61
N CYS A 125 -8.68 6.68 -15.63
CA CYS A 125 -9.56 6.64 -16.79
C CYS A 125 -10.25 7.98 -17.07
N GLY A 126 -10.91 8.08 -18.22
CA GLY A 126 -11.79 9.18 -18.58
C GLY A 126 -13.21 8.99 -18.03
N LEU A 127 -14.04 10.01 -18.24
CA LEU A 127 -15.46 10.01 -17.89
C LEU A 127 -16.27 10.65 -19.01
N GLN A 128 -17.46 10.12 -19.24
CA GLN A 128 -18.47 10.75 -20.09
C GLN A 128 -19.81 10.80 -19.34
N LEU A 129 -20.18 12.00 -18.89
CA LEU A 129 -21.28 12.23 -17.96
C LEU A 129 -22.27 13.25 -18.50
N ASP A 130 -23.55 13.04 -18.17
CA ASP A 130 -24.65 13.97 -18.44
C ASP A 130 -25.50 14.18 -17.19
N LEU A 131 -25.68 15.45 -16.82
CA LEU A 131 -26.43 15.87 -15.64
C LEU A 131 -27.87 16.32 -15.97
N GLU A 132 -28.31 16.28 -17.23
CA GLU A 132 -29.63 16.76 -17.64
C GLU A 132 -30.78 16.11 -16.86
N ALA A 133 -30.64 14.82 -16.54
CA ALA A 133 -31.65 14.05 -15.81
C ALA A 133 -31.63 14.31 -14.30
N LEU A 134 -30.63 15.02 -13.76
CA LEU A 134 -30.56 15.32 -12.34
C LEU A 134 -31.44 16.53 -12.02
N PRO A 135 -32.12 16.55 -10.87
CA PRO A 135 -32.87 17.72 -10.43
C PRO A 135 -31.93 18.89 -10.12
N GLY A 136 -32.38 20.12 -10.39
CA GLY A 136 -31.67 21.35 -10.01
C GLY A 136 -30.81 21.97 -11.11
N GLN A 137 -29.85 22.78 -10.70
CA GLN A 137 -28.91 23.49 -11.59
C GLN A 137 -27.51 22.88 -11.49
N PRO A 138 -26.68 22.95 -12.56
CA PRO A 138 -25.36 22.30 -12.59
C PRO A 138 -24.47 22.56 -11.38
N LEU A 139 -24.46 23.80 -10.87
CA LEU A 139 -23.66 24.15 -9.70
C LEU A 139 -24.11 23.38 -8.45
N GLY A 140 -25.43 23.26 -8.21
CA GLY A 140 -25.97 22.49 -7.09
C GLY A 140 -25.79 20.97 -7.27
N GLN A 141 -26.00 20.48 -8.49
CA GLN A 141 -25.83 19.06 -8.84
C GLN A 141 -24.39 18.57 -8.58
N LEU A 142 -23.40 19.39 -8.95
CA LEU A 142 -21.98 19.04 -8.86
C LEU A 142 -21.38 19.26 -7.47
N PHE A 143 -21.76 20.34 -6.78
CA PHE A 143 -21.05 20.79 -5.57
C PHE A 143 -21.85 20.66 -4.28
N SER A 144 -23.10 20.19 -4.33
CA SER A 144 -23.81 19.87 -3.09
C SER A 144 -23.17 18.67 -2.40
N GLU A 145 -23.04 18.77 -1.09
CA GLU A 145 -22.42 17.77 -0.22
C GLU A 145 -23.51 16.98 0.53
N GLU A 146 -24.65 16.77 -0.14
CA GLU A 146 -25.73 15.92 0.34
C GLU A 146 -25.24 14.47 0.49
N ALA A 147 -25.76 13.74 1.46
CA ALA A 147 -25.41 12.34 1.64
C ALA A 147 -25.74 11.53 0.37
N GLY A 148 -24.91 10.55 0.04
CA GLY A 148 -25.07 9.75 -1.16
C GLY A 148 -23.78 9.09 -1.61
N ALA A 149 -23.85 8.41 -2.75
CA ALA A 149 -22.69 7.77 -3.36
C ALA A 149 -22.86 7.58 -4.87
N VAL A 150 -21.74 7.42 -5.57
CA VAL A 150 -21.70 6.91 -6.94
C VAL A 150 -21.28 5.44 -6.90
N VAL A 151 -22.02 4.61 -7.64
CA VAL A 151 -21.69 3.19 -7.85
C VAL A 151 -21.45 2.92 -9.33
N GLN A 152 -20.49 2.04 -9.60
CA GLN A 152 -20.31 1.45 -10.94
C GLN A 152 -20.89 0.04 -10.94
N LEU A 153 -21.78 -0.22 -11.88
CA LEU A 153 -22.47 -1.50 -12.06
C LEU A 153 -22.40 -1.93 -13.53
N ALA A 154 -22.32 -3.23 -13.79
CA ALA A 154 -22.51 -3.73 -15.14
C ALA A 154 -23.91 -3.37 -15.66
N ARG A 155 -24.03 -3.03 -16.94
CA ARG A 155 -25.31 -2.62 -17.57
C ARG A 155 -26.42 -3.67 -17.40
N ALA A 156 -26.04 -4.94 -17.35
CA ALA A 156 -26.96 -6.06 -17.15
C ALA A 156 -27.64 -6.03 -15.77
N ASP A 157 -26.99 -5.48 -14.75
CA ASP A 157 -27.46 -5.53 -13.36
C ASP A 157 -28.25 -4.28 -12.94
N VAL A 158 -28.23 -3.23 -13.77
CA VAL A 158 -28.92 -1.95 -13.50
C VAL A 158 -30.42 -2.13 -13.26
N ALA A 159 -31.07 -3.03 -14.01
CA ALA A 159 -32.51 -3.26 -13.86
C ALA A 159 -32.84 -3.88 -12.49
N ALA A 160 -32.04 -4.85 -12.04
CA ALA A 160 -32.19 -5.47 -10.72
C ALA A 160 -31.90 -4.45 -9.61
N PHE A 161 -30.83 -3.67 -9.75
CA PHE A 161 -30.46 -2.62 -8.81
C PHE A 161 -31.56 -1.56 -8.66
N SER A 162 -32.09 -1.09 -9.78
CA SER A 162 -33.16 -0.07 -9.80
C SER A 162 -34.47 -0.60 -9.21
N ALA A 163 -34.82 -1.86 -9.51
CA ALA A 163 -36.00 -2.49 -8.92
C ALA A 163 -35.87 -2.61 -7.40
N ARG A 164 -34.70 -3.05 -6.91
CA ARG A 164 -34.45 -3.15 -5.48
C ARG A 164 -34.42 -1.80 -4.78
N ALA A 165 -33.83 -0.78 -5.40
CA ALA A 165 -33.88 0.59 -4.92
C ALA A 165 -35.33 1.08 -4.80
N ALA A 166 -36.19 0.78 -5.77
CA ALA A 166 -37.60 1.15 -5.73
C ALA A 166 -38.37 0.46 -4.60
N GLU A 167 -38.15 -0.83 -4.37
CA GLU A 167 -38.73 -1.56 -3.23
C GLU A 167 -38.35 -0.95 -1.87
N LEU A 168 -37.13 -0.41 -1.79
CA LEU A 168 -36.59 0.26 -0.61
C LEU A 168 -36.98 1.75 -0.51
N GLY A 169 -37.77 2.28 -1.45
CA GLY A 169 -38.22 3.68 -1.45
C GLY A 169 -37.19 4.70 -1.96
N LEU A 170 -36.16 4.24 -2.68
CA LEU A 170 -35.05 5.03 -3.20
C LEU A 170 -35.12 5.27 -4.72
N ALA A 171 -36.25 4.95 -5.38
CA ALA A 171 -36.40 5.12 -6.82
C ALA A 171 -36.05 6.54 -7.29
N ASP A 172 -36.58 7.56 -6.59
CA ASP A 172 -36.37 8.97 -6.94
C ASP A 172 -35.01 9.51 -6.50
N CYS A 173 -34.20 8.70 -5.81
CA CYS A 173 -32.82 9.03 -5.44
C CYS A 173 -31.82 8.47 -6.45
N LEU A 174 -32.23 7.60 -7.38
CA LEU A 174 -31.33 6.88 -8.26
C LEU A 174 -31.25 7.57 -9.63
N HIS A 175 -30.06 8.02 -10.02
CA HIS A 175 -29.84 8.74 -11.27
C HIS A 175 -28.70 8.12 -12.08
N LEU A 176 -28.94 7.88 -13.37
CA LEU A 176 -27.89 7.50 -14.31
C LEU A 176 -27.06 8.74 -14.67
N LEU A 177 -25.74 8.66 -14.47
CA LEU A 177 -24.81 9.74 -14.79
C LEU A 177 -24.14 9.57 -16.15
N GLY A 178 -23.82 8.33 -16.53
CA GLY A 178 -23.00 8.04 -17.71
C GLY A 178 -22.07 6.86 -17.48
N GLU A 179 -20.84 6.96 -17.97
CA GLU A 179 -19.87 5.85 -17.94
C GLU A 179 -18.42 6.32 -17.75
N ALA A 180 -17.59 5.38 -17.27
CA ALA A 180 -16.14 5.48 -17.33
C ALA A 180 -15.67 5.12 -18.74
N THR A 181 -14.62 5.78 -19.23
CA THR A 181 -14.07 5.55 -20.57
C THR A 181 -12.57 5.37 -20.52
N SER A 182 -11.99 4.59 -21.42
CA SER A 182 -10.53 4.47 -21.52
C SER A 182 -9.92 5.80 -21.98
N GLY A 183 -8.75 6.15 -21.44
CA GLY A 183 -8.02 7.36 -21.80
C GLY A 183 -8.04 8.44 -20.71
N ASP A 184 -7.82 9.68 -21.11
CA ASP A 184 -7.46 10.79 -20.21
C ASP A 184 -8.46 11.96 -20.24
N VAL A 185 -9.65 11.80 -20.82
CA VAL A 185 -10.59 12.92 -21.03
C VAL A 185 -11.77 12.82 -20.06
N ILE A 186 -12.02 13.89 -19.32
CA ILE A 186 -13.21 14.06 -18.49
C ILE A 186 -14.19 14.97 -19.21
N VAL A 187 -15.38 14.46 -19.50
CA VAL A 187 -16.47 15.21 -20.12
C VAL A 187 -17.68 15.21 -19.19
N ILE A 188 -18.14 16.40 -18.81
CA ILE A 188 -19.37 16.61 -18.05
C ILE A 188 -20.27 17.56 -18.85
N ARG A 189 -21.49 17.13 -19.12
CA ARG A 189 -22.50 17.88 -19.87
C ARG A 189 -23.79 18.04 -19.07
N SER A 190 -24.61 18.98 -19.50
CA SER A 190 -26.04 19.03 -19.19
C SER A 190 -26.79 19.15 -20.50
N GLY A 191 -27.21 18.01 -21.05
CA GLY A 191 -27.82 17.89 -22.36
C GLY A 191 -26.87 18.39 -23.45
N ALA A 192 -27.28 19.42 -24.18
CA ALA A 192 -26.46 20.00 -25.25
C ALA A 192 -25.33 20.94 -24.77
N THR A 193 -25.26 21.25 -23.46
CA THR A 193 -24.27 22.20 -22.92
C THR A 193 -23.07 21.48 -22.34
N ASP A 194 -21.88 21.78 -22.86
CA ASP A 194 -20.60 21.34 -22.29
C ASP A 194 -20.30 22.15 -21.01
N LEU A 195 -20.26 21.48 -19.86
CA LEU A 195 -19.95 22.11 -18.57
C LEU A 195 -18.46 22.01 -18.25
N LEU A 196 -17.85 20.84 -18.51
CA LEU A 196 -16.43 20.59 -18.33
C LEU A 196 -15.91 19.67 -19.43
N THR A 197 -14.78 20.04 -20.01
CA THR A 197 -13.94 19.14 -20.81
C THR A 197 -12.49 19.47 -20.48
N ASP A 198 -11.82 18.60 -19.75
CA ASP A 198 -10.42 18.75 -19.34
C ASP A 198 -9.74 17.37 -19.27
N SER A 199 -8.42 17.35 -19.12
CA SER A 199 -7.70 16.09 -18.95
C SER A 199 -7.72 15.61 -17.50
N ARG A 200 -7.91 14.31 -17.30
CA ARG A 200 -7.87 13.67 -15.98
C ARG A 200 -6.51 13.90 -15.33
N ALA A 201 -5.42 13.83 -16.08
CA ALA A 201 -4.06 14.16 -15.62
C ALA A 201 -3.94 15.56 -15.02
N ARG A 202 -4.46 16.57 -15.72
CA ARG A 202 -4.39 17.96 -15.27
C ARG A 202 -5.25 18.16 -14.01
N LEU A 203 -6.46 17.62 -14.00
CA LEU A 203 -7.34 17.69 -12.83
C LEU A 203 -6.73 16.99 -11.61
N GLN A 204 -6.09 15.84 -11.81
CA GLN A 204 -5.39 15.11 -10.76
C GLN A 204 -4.18 15.88 -10.22
N GLN A 205 -3.43 16.58 -11.08
CA GLN A 205 -2.36 17.47 -10.64
C GLN A 205 -2.89 18.65 -9.82
N LEU A 206 -4.00 19.26 -10.22
CA LEU A 206 -4.64 20.31 -9.43
C LEU A 206 -5.05 19.80 -8.05
N TRP A 207 -5.69 18.63 -8.00
CA TRP A 207 -6.08 17.97 -6.75
C TRP A 207 -4.87 17.65 -5.86
N ALA A 208 -3.79 17.12 -6.44
CA ALA A 208 -2.57 16.74 -5.70
C ALA A 208 -1.68 17.92 -5.28
N ARG A 209 -1.97 19.15 -5.74
CA ARG A 209 -1.08 20.31 -5.55
C ARG A 209 -0.78 20.57 -4.07
N THR A 210 -1.78 20.48 -3.21
CA THR A 210 -1.61 20.70 -1.76
C THR A 210 -0.61 19.70 -1.17
N SER A 211 -0.72 18.41 -1.50
CA SER A 211 0.20 17.38 -1.03
C SER A 211 1.62 17.63 -1.54
N TYR A 212 1.76 18.00 -2.82
CA TYR A 212 3.05 18.38 -3.41
C TYR A 212 3.72 19.55 -2.68
N GLU A 213 2.98 20.62 -2.38
CA GLU A 213 3.53 21.80 -1.70
C GLU A 213 3.94 21.47 -0.27
N ILE A 214 3.12 20.72 0.47
CA ILE A 214 3.45 20.26 1.83
C ILE A 214 4.71 19.40 1.80
N GLN A 215 4.80 18.42 0.90
CA GLN A 215 5.98 17.57 0.75
C GLN A 215 7.21 18.38 0.32
N SER A 216 7.07 19.34 -0.59
CA SER A 216 8.20 20.17 -1.03
C SER A 216 8.77 21.05 0.10
N LEU A 217 7.94 21.45 1.06
CA LEU A 217 8.35 22.22 2.24
C LEU A 217 8.94 21.33 3.36
N ARG A 218 8.48 20.07 3.46
CA ARG A 218 8.80 19.15 4.56
C ARG A 218 9.94 18.19 4.25
N ASP A 219 9.99 17.70 3.01
CA ASP A 219 10.78 16.55 2.55
C ASP A 219 11.84 17.00 1.53
N HIS A 220 12.53 16.05 0.89
CA HIS A 220 13.43 16.37 -0.20
C HIS A 220 12.63 16.90 -1.43
N PRO A 221 12.80 18.18 -1.84
CA PRO A 221 11.90 18.83 -2.81
C PRO A 221 11.92 18.17 -4.20
N GLU A 222 13.08 17.63 -4.61
CA GLU A 222 13.17 16.88 -5.86
C GLU A 222 12.38 15.57 -5.84
N CYS A 223 12.26 14.89 -4.69
CA CYS A 223 11.43 13.69 -4.57
C CYS A 223 9.95 14.09 -4.67
N ALA A 224 9.51 15.13 -3.95
CA ALA A 224 8.15 15.67 -4.06
C ALA A 224 7.81 16.06 -5.51
N ARG A 225 8.74 16.72 -6.21
CA ARG A 225 8.58 17.09 -7.64
C ARG A 225 8.44 15.86 -8.54
N GLN A 226 9.29 14.85 -8.36
CA GLN A 226 9.24 13.62 -9.16
C GLN A 226 7.91 12.87 -8.99
N GLU A 227 7.37 12.80 -7.77
CA GLU A 227 6.07 12.19 -7.49
C GLU A 227 4.92 12.99 -8.14
N TYR A 228 4.93 14.32 -8.01
CA TYR A 228 3.90 15.19 -8.57
C TYR A 228 3.88 15.19 -10.11
N GLU A 229 5.04 15.26 -10.75
CA GLU A 229 5.14 15.25 -12.22
C GLU A 229 4.70 13.92 -12.83
N ARG A 230 4.77 12.83 -12.06
CA ARG A 230 4.33 11.50 -12.51
C ARG A 230 2.84 11.45 -12.84
N LEU A 231 2.00 12.27 -12.18
CA LEU A 231 0.54 12.29 -12.39
C LEU A 231 0.13 12.65 -13.83
N ALA A 232 1.01 13.34 -14.57
CA ALA A 232 0.82 13.67 -15.98
C ALA A 232 1.49 12.71 -16.96
N ALA A 233 2.24 11.71 -16.48
CA ALA A 233 2.85 10.72 -17.33
C ALA A 233 1.83 9.66 -17.78
N ALA A 234 2.04 9.09 -18.97
CA ALA A 234 1.39 7.85 -19.33
C ALA A 234 2.01 6.73 -18.47
N ASP A 235 1.23 6.19 -17.54
CA ASP A 235 1.67 5.23 -16.55
C ASP A 235 0.70 4.04 -16.53
N PRO A 236 1.15 2.81 -16.87
CA PRO A 236 0.27 1.64 -16.87
C PRO A 236 -0.14 1.18 -15.46
N GLY A 237 0.41 1.77 -14.40
CA GLY A 237 0.15 1.39 -13.02
C GLY A 237 0.92 0.14 -12.58
N LEU A 238 0.61 -0.35 -11.39
CA LEU A 238 1.22 -1.58 -10.87
C LEU A 238 0.85 -2.78 -11.76
N SER A 239 1.79 -3.70 -11.91
CA SER A 239 1.62 -4.93 -12.68
C SER A 239 2.23 -6.13 -11.94
N MET A 240 1.83 -7.33 -12.34
CA MET A 240 2.37 -8.57 -11.78
C MET A 240 2.55 -9.62 -12.88
N ALA A 241 3.73 -10.23 -12.95
CA ALA A 241 3.96 -11.47 -13.69
C ALA A 241 4.92 -12.36 -12.92
N LEU A 242 4.54 -13.63 -12.76
CA LEU A 242 5.28 -14.62 -12.00
C LEU A 242 5.91 -15.64 -12.96
N SER A 243 7.16 -16.01 -12.70
CA SER A 243 7.87 -17.10 -13.40
C SER A 243 7.46 -18.50 -12.91
N PHE A 244 6.51 -18.57 -11.99
CA PHE A 244 6.05 -19.76 -11.29
C PHE A 244 4.55 -19.63 -10.99
N ASP A 245 3.91 -20.75 -10.66
CA ASP A 245 2.53 -20.76 -10.16
C ASP A 245 2.50 -20.45 -8.66
N ALA A 246 1.87 -19.34 -8.26
CA ALA A 246 1.74 -18.96 -6.85
C ALA A 246 0.91 -19.95 -6.02
N GLN A 247 -0.03 -20.66 -6.66
CA GLN A 247 -0.90 -21.63 -6.01
C GLN A 247 -0.24 -23.02 -5.89
N GLU A 248 0.90 -23.24 -6.57
CA GLU A 248 1.68 -24.47 -6.41
C GLU A 248 2.35 -24.49 -5.03
N ASP A 249 1.87 -25.37 -4.16
CA ASP A 249 2.51 -25.62 -2.87
C ASP A 249 3.67 -26.61 -2.97
N ILE A 250 4.84 -26.10 -3.38
CA ILE A 250 6.08 -26.89 -3.42
C ILE A 250 6.55 -27.38 -2.04
N SER A 251 5.98 -26.87 -0.95
CA SER A 251 6.31 -27.29 0.42
C SER A 251 5.43 -28.44 0.91
N ALA A 252 4.31 -28.71 0.24
CA ALA A 252 3.33 -29.72 0.64
C ALA A 252 3.89 -31.14 0.81
N PRO A 253 4.77 -31.67 -0.08
CA PRO A 253 5.34 -33.01 0.11
C PRO A 253 6.10 -33.15 1.42
N TYR A 254 6.78 -32.06 1.84
CA TYR A 254 7.57 -32.03 3.06
C TYR A 254 6.69 -31.83 4.30
N ILE A 255 5.65 -31.00 4.20
CA ILE A 255 4.64 -30.84 5.26
C ILE A 255 3.94 -32.18 5.54
N ALA A 256 3.63 -32.95 4.49
CA ALA A 256 2.96 -34.25 4.61
C ALA A 256 3.76 -35.28 5.41
N THR A 257 5.08 -35.13 5.52
CA THR A 257 5.92 -35.99 6.39
C THR A 257 5.67 -35.77 7.87
N GLY A 258 5.07 -34.63 8.26
CA GLY A 258 4.91 -34.20 9.65
C GLY A 258 6.17 -33.59 10.27
N VAL A 259 7.31 -33.62 9.58
CA VAL A 259 8.56 -33.00 10.05
C VAL A 259 8.50 -31.49 9.82
N ARG A 260 8.60 -30.73 10.92
CA ARG A 260 8.60 -29.27 10.92
C ARG A 260 9.96 -28.74 11.38
N PRO A 261 10.85 -28.31 10.46
CA PRO A 261 12.16 -27.77 10.82
C PRO A 261 12.03 -26.54 11.72
N PRO A 262 12.87 -26.40 12.76
CA PRO A 262 12.84 -25.26 13.67
C PRO A 262 13.42 -24.00 13.00
N VAL A 263 12.69 -22.89 13.07
CA VAL A 263 13.14 -21.56 12.63
C VAL A 263 13.06 -20.57 13.81
N ALA A 264 14.15 -19.82 14.01
CA ALA A 264 14.22 -18.75 15.00
C ALA A 264 13.64 -17.47 14.39
N ILE A 265 12.45 -17.09 14.87
CA ILE A 265 11.85 -15.79 14.56
C ILE A 265 12.47 -14.78 15.54
N LEU A 266 13.59 -14.21 15.10
CA LEU A 266 14.47 -13.40 15.94
C LEU A 266 13.92 -11.98 16.07
N ARG A 267 13.84 -11.51 17.32
CA ARG A 267 13.43 -10.15 17.65
C ARG A 267 14.25 -9.53 18.78
N GLU A 268 14.25 -8.20 18.80
CA GLU A 268 14.79 -7.35 19.85
C GLU A 268 13.71 -6.38 20.33
N GLN A 269 13.93 -5.66 21.43
CA GLN A 269 13.07 -4.58 21.88
C GLN A 269 12.81 -3.56 20.74
N GLY A 270 11.54 -3.34 20.40
CA GLY A 270 11.11 -2.42 19.33
C GLY A 270 10.87 -3.09 17.98
N VAL A 271 11.23 -4.36 17.80
CA VAL A 271 10.80 -5.17 16.65
C VAL A 271 9.28 -5.37 16.70
N ASN A 272 8.61 -5.27 15.55
CA ASN A 272 7.14 -5.28 15.46
C ASN A 272 6.55 -6.12 14.31
N GLY A 273 7.37 -6.71 13.44
CA GLY A 273 6.92 -7.55 12.32
C GLY A 273 7.06 -9.07 12.54
N GLN A 274 7.32 -9.50 13.76
CA GLN A 274 7.64 -10.91 14.06
C GLN A 274 6.44 -11.86 13.93
N VAL A 275 5.21 -11.38 14.13
CA VAL A 275 4.03 -12.25 14.18
C VAL A 275 3.63 -12.69 12.77
N GLU A 276 3.55 -11.75 11.84
CA GLU A 276 3.29 -12.05 10.43
C GLU A 276 4.44 -12.86 9.80
N MET A 277 5.69 -12.59 10.20
CA MET A 277 6.85 -13.39 9.79
C MET A 277 6.70 -14.85 10.25
N ALA A 278 6.35 -15.06 11.53
CA ALA A 278 6.07 -16.40 12.03
C ALA A 278 4.91 -17.06 11.28
N ALA A 279 3.84 -16.33 10.99
CA ALA A 279 2.69 -16.87 10.25
C ALA A 279 3.07 -17.35 8.84
N ALA A 280 3.90 -16.58 8.11
CA ALA A 280 4.36 -16.95 6.77
C ALA A 280 5.23 -18.22 6.79
N PHE A 281 6.21 -18.32 7.70
CA PHE A 281 7.01 -19.55 7.87
C PHE A 281 6.18 -20.74 8.38
N HIS A 282 5.21 -20.49 9.25
CA HIS A 282 4.30 -21.53 9.73
C HIS A 282 3.46 -22.11 8.58
N ARG A 283 2.95 -21.25 7.68
CA ARG A 283 2.22 -21.68 6.47
C ARG A 283 3.09 -22.53 5.56
N ALA A 284 4.37 -22.20 5.42
CA ALA A 284 5.35 -23.00 4.68
C ALA A 284 5.83 -24.27 5.42
N GLY A 285 5.29 -24.61 6.60
CA GLY A 285 5.57 -25.88 7.27
C GLY A 285 6.65 -25.88 8.35
N PHE A 286 7.14 -24.73 8.79
CA PHE A 286 8.17 -24.65 9.83
C PHE A 286 7.61 -24.70 11.26
N ALA A 287 8.41 -25.18 12.21
CA ALA A 287 8.17 -24.94 13.64
C ALA A 287 8.79 -23.59 14.01
N THR A 288 7.94 -22.58 14.21
CA THR A 288 8.37 -21.21 14.48
C THR A 288 8.55 -20.97 15.97
N PHE A 289 9.70 -20.47 16.37
CA PHE A 289 9.99 -20.13 17.76
C PHE A 289 10.21 -18.62 17.88
N ASP A 290 9.50 -18.00 18.81
CA ASP A 290 9.82 -16.65 19.27
C ASP A 290 11.17 -16.69 19.99
N VAL A 291 12.17 -16.00 19.44
CA VAL A 291 13.51 -15.92 20.00
C VAL A 291 13.84 -14.45 20.22
N HIS A 292 13.71 -14.00 21.47
CA HIS A 292 14.16 -12.67 21.83
C HIS A 292 15.68 -12.66 22.05
N MET A 293 16.36 -11.55 21.78
CA MET A 293 17.80 -11.41 22.07
C MET A 293 18.14 -11.70 23.54
N SER A 294 17.23 -11.36 24.46
CA SER A 294 17.38 -11.70 25.89
C SER A 294 17.34 -13.20 26.18
N ASP A 295 16.71 -14.01 25.31
CA ASP A 295 16.72 -15.47 25.44
C ASP A 295 18.08 -16.05 25.05
N LEU A 296 18.71 -15.52 24.01
CA LEU A 296 20.06 -15.89 23.60
C LEU A 296 21.08 -15.45 24.66
N LEU A 297 20.98 -14.21 25.16
CA LEU A 297 21.86 -13.68 26.21
C LEU A 297 21.82 -14.51 27.49
N ALA A 298 20.64 -15.03 27.85
CA ALA A 298 20.45 -15.82 29.07
C ALA A 298 20.62 -17.34 28.84
N GLY A 299 20.95 -17.78 27.63
CA GLY A 299 21.05 -19.21 27.30
C GLY A 299 19.73 -19.98 27.36
N ARG A 300 18.57 -19.30 27.30
CA ARG A 300 17.25 -19.95 27.23
C ARG A 300 16.97 -20.56 25.86
N ARG A 301 17.66 -20.07 24.84
CA ARG A 301 17.63 -20.56 23.45
C ARG A 301 19.07 -20.60 22.92
N ASP A 302 19.32 -21.55 22.03
CA ASP A 302 20.61 -21.73 21.35
C ASP A 302 20.38 -21.82 19.84
N LEU A 303 21.14 -21.03 19.07
CA LEU A 303 21.07 -20.99 17.61
C LEU A 303 21.46 -22.32 16.96
N ALA A 304 22.25 -23.17 17.64
CA ALA A 304 22.60 -24.50 17.18
C ALA A 304 21.37 -25.38 16.91
N GLY A 305 20.26 -25.15 17.64
CA GLY A 305 19.01 -25.91 17.50
C GLY A 305 18.16 -25.54 16.27
N PHE A 306 18.56 -24.56 15.47
CA PHE A 306 17.75 -24.02 14.38
C PHE A 306 18.31 -24.34 12.98
N ARG A 307 17.41 -24.48 12.01
CA ARG A 307 17.71 -24.57 10.57
C ARG A 307 17.64 -23.22 9.87
N GLY A 308 16.85 -22.29 10.40
CA GLY A 308 16.72 -20.95 9.89
C GLY A 308 16.78 -19.90 11.00
N LEU A 309 17.36 -18.75 10.70
CA LEU A 309 17.32 -17.55 11.53
C LEU A 309 16.69 -16.43 10.71
N VAL A 310 15.66 -15.80 11.24
CA VAL A 310 14.93 -14.73 10.57
C VAL A 310 14.93 -13.49 11.45
N ALA A 311 15.71 -12.48 11.07
CA ALA A 311 15.70 -11.19 11.74
C ALA A 311 14.51 -10.36 11.22
N CYS A 312 13.57 -10.06 12.11
CA CYS A 312 12.28 -9.46 11.75
C CYS A 312 12.35 -7.92 11.65
N GLY A 313 11.38 -7.32 10.96
CA GLY A 313 11.27 -5.87 10.83
C GLY A 313 10.72 -5.14 12.06
N GLY A 314 10.94 -3.83 12.12
CA GLY A 314 10.44 -2.95 13.19
C GLY A 314 11.36 -1.76 13.42
N PHE A 315 11.44 -1.30 14.66
CA PHE A 315 12.26 -0.16 15.07
C PHE A 315 13.07 -0.54 16.31
N SER A 316 14.00 -1.50 16.18
CA SER A 316 14.81 -1.93 17.31
C SER A 316 15.51 -0.72 17.94
N TYR A 317 15.37 -0.54 19.26
CA TYR A 317 15.85 0.65 19.98
C TYR A 317 15.35 2.01 19.43
N GLY A 318 14.24 2.04 18.70
CA GLY A 318 13.73 3.25 18.05
C GLY A 318 14.65 3.79 16.95
N ASP A 319 15.51 2.94 16.37
CA ASP A 319 16.52 3.27 15.36
C ASP A 319 17.56 4.33 15.81
N VAL A 320 17.66 4.57 17.12
CA VAL A 320 18.68 5.46 17.69
C VAL A 320 20.07 4.84 17.46
N LEU A 321 21.03 5.68 17.06
CA LEU A 321 22.39 5.29 16.63
C LEU A 321 22.45 4.59 15.25
N GLY A 322 21.38 4.68 14.46
CA GLY A 322 21.22 4.05 13.15
C GLY A 322 20.32 2.82 13.23
N ALA A 323 19.43 2.65 12.26
CA ALA A 323 18.49 1.54 12.25
C ALA A 323 19.23 0.19 12.17
N GLY A 324 18.84 -0.75 13.04
CA GLY A 324 19.49 -2.08 13.17
C GLY A 324 20.88 -2.08 13.82
N GLU A 325 21.54 -0.93 13.97
CA GLU A 325 22.91 -0.82 14.50
C GLU A 325 23.00 -1.21 15.98
N GLY A 326 22.07 -0.74 16.82
CA GLY A 326 22.04 -1.11 18.24
C GLY A 326 21.89 -2.61 18.46
N TRP A 327 21.03 -3.24 17.65
CA TRP A 327 20.79 -4.68 17.68
C TRP A 327 22.01 -5.46 17.17
N ALA A 328 22.60 -5.08 16.05
CA ALA A 328 23.81 -5.73 15.55
C ALA A 328 24.99 -5.58 16.52
N LYS A 329 25.20 -4.38 17.08
CA LYS A 329 26.29 -4.13 18.03
C LYS A 329 26.11 -4.85 19.36
N SER A 330 24.87 -5.10 19.80
CA SER A 330 24.64 -5.93 20.99
C SER A 330 25.12 -7.38 20.79
N VAL A 331 25.01 -7.91 19.55
CA VAL A 331 25.63 -9.18 19.15
C VAL A 331 27.15 -9.05 19.09
N LEU A 332 27.68 -8.06 18.37
CA LEU A 332 29.13 -7.93 18.14
C LEU A 332 29.95 -7.69 19.42
N PHE A 333 29.40 -6.95 20.38
CA PHE A 333 30.09 -6.59 21.62
C PHE A 333 29.91 -7.61 22.75
N ASN A 334 29.08 -8.63 22.55
CA ASN A 334 28.99 -9.78 23.44
C ASN A 334 29.72 -10.97 22.81
N PRO A 335 30.87 -11.42 23.35
CA PRO A 335 31.64 -12.51 22.75
C PRO A 335 30.84 -13.80 22.53
N GLY A 336 30.00 -14.18 23.50
CA GLY A 336 29.20 -15.41 23.39
C GLY A 336 28.13 -15.34 22.30
N LEU A 337 27.46 -14.18 22.14
CA LEU A 337 26.54 -13.99 21.03
C LEU A 337 27.27 -13.94 19.70
N ARG A 338 28.38 -13.19 19.63
CA ARG A 338 29.19 -13.10 18.41
C ARG A 338 29.62 -14.47 17.92
N ASP A 339 30.09 -15.34 18.81
CA ASP A 339 30.49 -16.71 18.49
C ASP A 339 29.27 -17.52 18.01
N ALA A 340 28.15 -17.49 18.75
CA ALA A 340 26.93 -18.23 18.38
C ALA A 340 26.37 -17.83 17.00
N PHE A 341 26.36 -16.53 16.67
CA PHE A 341 25.94 -16.06 15.34
C PHE A 341 26.95 -16.47 14.25
N SER A 342 28.26 -16.33 14.52
CA SER A 342 29.30 -16.73 13.56
C SER A 342 29.25 -18.21 13.24
N GLU A 343 29.07 -19.06 14.26
CA GLU A 343 28.88 -20.50 14.10
C GLU A 343 27.62 -20.83 13.29
N PHE A 344 26.51 -20.14 13.58
CA PHE A 344 25.26 -20.31 12.82
C PHE A 344 25.43 -19.97 11.33
N PHE A 345 26.09 -18.86 11.00
CA PHE A 345 26.32 -18.45 9.61
C PHE A 345 27.32 -19.35 8.87
N ALA A 346 28.28 -19.93 9.58
CA ALA A 346 29.29 -20.82 9.00
C ALA A 346 28.78 -22.24 8.70
N ARG A 347 27.77 -22.72 9.43
CA ARG A 347 27.10 -24.01 9.16
C ARG A 347 26.56 -24.03 7.75
N ARG A 348 26.68 -25.15 7.01
CA ARG A 348 26.19 -25.27 5.62
C ARG A 348 24.72 -25.67 5.51
N ASP A 349 24.12 -26.05 6.63
CA ASP A 349 22.75 -26.55 6.76
C ASP A 349 21.80 -25.53 7.40
N THR A 350 22.18 -24.24 7.31
CA THR A 350 21.41 -23.09 7.81
C THR A 350 21.12 -22.09 6.72
N PHE A 351 19.95 -21.45 6.81
CA PHE A 351 19.62 -20.24 6.05
C PHE A 351 19.38 -19.04 6.98
N THR A 352 19.58 -17.84 6.45
CA THR A 352 19.31 -16.56 7.13
C THR A 352 18.43 -15.68 6.25
N LEU A 353 17.41 -15.08 6.84
CA LEU A 353 16.62 -14.02 6.23
C LEU A 353 16.64 -12.77 7.12
N GLY A 354 17.00 -11.61 6.57
CA GLY A 354 16.84 -10.32 7.23
C GLY A 354 15.84 -9.45 6.48
N VAL A 355 14.77 -9.02 7.15
CA VAL A 355 13.73 -8.16 6.53
C VAL A 355 13.68 -6.80 7.22
N CYS A 356 13.73 -5.72 6.43
CA CYS A 356 13.66 -4.32 6.88
C CYS A 356 14.67 -4.03 8.02
N ASN A 357 14.22 -3.90 9.27
CA ASN A 357 15.12 -3.73 10.41
C ASN A 357 16.07 -4.91 10.64
N GLY A 358 15.61 -6.12 10.34
CA GLY A 358 16.46 -7.30 10.29
C GLY A 358 17.43 -7.27 9.10
N CYS A 359 17.08 -6.68 7.97
CA CYS A 359 18.02 -6.47 6.85
C CYS A 359 19.15 -5.53 7.28
N GLN A 360 18.81 -4.42 7.92
CA GLN A 360 19.78 -3.46 8.47
C GLN A 360 20.70 -4.14 9.49
N MET A 361 20.13 -4.81 10.51
CA MET A 361 20.90 -5.53 11.53
C MET A 361 21.84 -6.57 10.90
N VAL A 362 21.34 -7.43 10.01
CA VAL A 362 22.12 -8.50 9.40
C VAL A 362 23.19 -7.93 8.46
N SER A 363 22.93 -6.80 7.79
CA SER A 363 23.93 -6.10 6.97
C SER A 363 25.10 -5.56 7.80
N THR A 364 24.84 -5.08 9.03
CA THR A 364 25.89 -4.66 9.97
C THR A 364 26.69 -5.85 10.51
N LEU A 365 26.13 -7.06 10.48
CA LEU A 365 26.82 -8.32 10.84
C LEU A 365 27.56 -8.98 9.67
N LYS A 366 27.68 -8.33 8.50
CA LYS A 366 28.24 -8.95 7.29
C LYS A 366 29.62 -9.58 7.46
N ASP A 367 30.45 -9.07 8.37
CA ASP A 367 31.79 -9.61 8.63
C ASP A 367 31.76 -11.00 9.31
N LEU A 368 30.62 -11.38 9.89
CA LEU A 368 30.38 -12.73 10.44
C LEU A 368 29.78 -13.68 9.40
N ILE A 369 29.36 -13.17 8.24
CA ILE A 369 28.58 -13.92 7.23
C ILE A 369 29.48 -14.22 6.03
N PRO A 370 29.80 -15.51 5.77
CA PRO A 370 30.56 -15.90 4.59
C PRO A 370 29.88 -15.41 3.30
N GLY A 371 30.65 -14.75 2.42
CA GLY A 371 30.14 -14.32 1.12
C GLY A 371 29.31 -13.02 1.13
N ALA A 372 29.24 -12.28 2.23
CA ALA A 372 28.50 -11.03 2.36
C ALA A 372 29.37 -9.75 2.19
N GLY A 373 30.65 -9.89 1.80
CA GLY A 373 31.61 -8.78 1.80
C GLY A 373 31.20 -7.56 0.95
N HIS A 374 30.43 -7.78 -0.12
CA HIS A 374 29.96 -6.72 -1.02
C HIS A 374 28.67 -6.03 -0.57
N TRP A 375 28.07 -6.42 0.55
CA TRP A 375 26.82 -5.80 1.00
C TRP A 375 27.01 -4.33 1.40
N PRO A 376 26.06 -3.45 1.03
CA PRO A 376 26.05 -2.06 1.42
C PRO A 376 25.64 -1.88 2.88
N ARG A 377 25.68 -0.64 3.36
CA ARG A 377 24.88 -0.23 4.53
C ARG A 377 23.51 0.25 4.05
N PHE A 378 22.55 0.27 4.96
CA PHE A 378 21.25 0.89 4.71
C PHE A 378 21.12 2.14 5.57
N VAL A 379 20.83 3.27 4.94
CA VAL A 379 20.82 4.60 5.57
C VAL A 379 19.53 5.34 5.24
N ARG A 380 19.36 6.54 5.82
CA ARG A 380 18.23 7.45 5.59
C ARG A 380 17.83 7.52 4.11
N ASN A 381 16.53 7.42 3.84
CA ASN A 381 15.99 7.54 2.49
C ASN A 381 16.35 8.90 1.87
N ARG A 382 16.49 8.94 0.53
CA ARG A 382 16.70 10.21 -0.21
C ARG A 382 15.56 11.21 -0.02
N SER A 383 14.33 10.74 0.23
CA SER A 383 13.19 11.61 0.51
C SER A 383 13.29 12.35 1.85
N GLU A 384 14.21 11.94 2.73
CA GLU A 384 14.28 12.35 4.14
C GLU A 384 13.05 11.97 4.96
N GLN A 385 12.18 11.09 4.43
CA GLN A 385 10.99 10.58 5.10
C GLN A 385 10.93 9.07 5.26
N PHE A 386 10.05 8.66 6.17
CA PHE A 386 9.55 7.29 6.21
C PHE A 386 8.64 7.03 5.02
N GLU A 387 8.94 5.97 4.27
CA GLU A 387 8.14 5.56 3.11
C GLU A 387 7.32 4.33 3.46
N ALA A 388 5.99 4.50 3.51
CA ALA A 388 5.00 3.43 3.53
C ALA A 388 4.39 3.31 2.12
N ARG A 389 4.89 2.38 1.31
CA ARG A 389 4.54 2.27 -0.11
C ARG A 389 4.22 0.83 -0.48
N TYR A 390 3.49 0.67 -1.59
CA TYR A 390 3.35 -0.61 -2.28
C TYR A 390 4.08 -0.46 -3.62
N ALA A 391 5.31 -0.97 -3.68
CA ALA A 391 6.25 -0.68 -4.74
C ALA A 391 6.46 -1.90 -5.64
N LEU A 392 6.68 -1.67 -6.93
CA LEU A 392 6.97 -2.74 -7.88
C LEU A 392 8.42 -3.20 -7.73
N ALA A 393 8.64 -4.51 -7.60
CA ALA A 393 9.98 -5.07 -7.51
C ALA A 393 10.14 -6.28 -8.45
N ARG A 394 11.36 -6.46 -8.96
CA ARG A 394 11.78 -7.63 -9.74
C ARG A 394 12.70 -8.51 -8.91
N VAL A 395 12.51 -9.82 -9.03
CA VAL A 395 13.46 -10.81 -8.54
C VAL A 395 14.55 -11.03 -9.57
N GLU A 396 15.78 -10.74 -9.18
CA GLU A 396 16.95 -10.89 -10.03
C GLU A 396 17.47 -12.34 -9.99
N PRO A 397 18.10 -12.85 -11.07
CA PRO A 397 18.76 -14.14 -11.03
C PRO A 397 19.94 -14.11 -10.04
N GLY A 398 20.10 -15.14 -9.23
CA GLY A 398 21.17 -15.19 -8.24
C GLY A 398 21.15 -16.47 -7.40
N PRO A 399 22.09 -16.60 -6.45
CA PRO A 399 22.27 -17.83 -5.68
C PRO A 399 21.24 -17.99 -4.55
N SER A 400 20.41 -16.98 -4.25
CA SER A 400 19.51 -16.99 -3.08
C SER A 400 18.61 -18.24 -3.07
N VAL A 401 18.80 -19.07 -2.04
CA VAL A 401 18.01 -20.31 -1.87
C VAL A 401 16.55 -20.01 -1.57
N LEU A 402 16.28 -18.82 -1.01
CA LEU A 402 14.92 -18.35 -0.68
C LEU A 402 14.17 -17.84 -1.92
N LEU A 403 14.88 -17.39 -2.95
CA LEU A 403 14.30 -16.85 -4.19
C LEU A 403 14.46 -17.80 -5.38
N ALA A 404 14.76 -19.06 -5.12
CA ALA A 404 14.85 -20.10 -6.14
C ALA A 404 13.57 -20.14 -7.01
N ASP A 405 13.73 -20.28 -8.33
CA ASP A 405 12.66 -20.31 -9.33
C ASP A 405 11.79 -19.03 -9.44
N MET A 406 12.10 -17.97 -8.69
CA MET A 406 11.37 -16.69 -8.76
C MET A 406 12.01 -15.68 -9.72
N ALA A 407 13.23 -15.93 -10.19
CA ALA A 407 13.98 -15.01 -11.03
C ALA A 407 13.20 -14.61 -12.30
N GLY A 408 13.18 -13.32 -12.60
CA GLY A 408 12.41 -12.74 -13.70
C GLY A 408 10.97 -12.36 -13.34
N SER A 409 10.44 -12.83 -12.21
CA SER A 409 9.15 -12.37 -11.69
C SER A 409 9.22 -10.87 -11.34
N HIS A 410 8.16 -10.14 -11.65
CA HIS A 410 7.90 -8.82 -11.08
C HIS A 410 6.54 -8.82 -10.39
N LEU A 411 6.50 -8.27 -9.20
CA LEU A 411 5.29 -8.20 -8.40
C LEU A 411 5.45 -7.09 -7.37
N PRO A 412 4.35 -6.42 -6.97
CA PRO A 412 4.45 -5.39 -5.96
C PRO A 412 4.75 -5.98 -4.57
N ILE A 413 5.37 -5.20 -3.70
CA ILE A 413 5.76 -5.60 -2.35
C ILE A 413 5.56 -4.44 -1.37
N ALA A 414 5.23 -4.77 -0.13
CA ALA A 414 5.09 -3.78 0.93
C ALA A 414 6.45 -3.17 1.31
N VAL A 415 6.51 -1.85 1.35
CA VAL A 415 7.67 -1.04 1.76
C VAL A 415 7.25 -0.21 2.97
N ALA A 416 8.05 -0.22 4.03
CA ALA A 416 7.77 0.48 5.27
C ALA A 416 9.07 0.81 6.03
N HIS A 417 9.84 1.78 5.53
CA HIS A 417 11.14 2.13 6.13
C HIS A 417 11.52 3.61 5.97
N GLY A 418 12.25 4.16 6.95
CA GLY A 418 12.90 5.48 6.87
C GLY A 418 14.39 5.45 6.53
N GLU A 419 15.03 4.29 6.69
CA GLU A 419 16.47 4.08 6.47
C GLU A 419 16.73 2.88 5.54
N GLY A 420 16.13 2.89 4.35
CA GLY A 420 16.24 1.80 3.37
C GLY A 420 17.17 2.06 2.20
N ARG A 421 17.88 3.19 2.16
CA ARG A 421 18.74 3.54 1.03
C ARG A 421 20.05 2.75 1.12
N ALA A 422 20.35 1.95 0.10
CA ALA A 422 21.65 1.29 -0.02
C ALA A 422 22.77 2.33 -0.22
N GLU A 423 23.76 2.31 0.68
CA GLU A 423 24.95 3.16 0.63
C GLU A 423 26.21 2.30 0.49
N PHE A 424 26.94 2.53 -0.60
CA PHE A 424 28.23 1.93 -0.88
C PHE A 424 29.35 2.93 -0.55
N ALA A 425 30.55 2.42 -0.27
CA ALA A 425 31.70 3.27 0.04
C ALA A 425 32.07 4.21 -1.13
N ASP A 426 31.97 3.70 -2.35
CA ASP A 426 32.20 4.41 -3.60
C ASP A 426 31.56 3.68 -4.79
N ALA A 427 31.70 4.24 -5.99
CA ALA A 427 31.17 3.66 -7.23
C ALA A 427 31.81 2.32 -7.60
N ALA A 428 33.07 2.06 -7.19
CA ALA A 428 33.74 0.79 -7.44
C ALA A 428 33.15 -0.31 -6.55
N ALA A 429 32.84 -0.02 -5.29
CA ALA A 429 32.16 -0.92 -4.37
C ALA A 429 30.73 -1.25 -4.86
N GLN A 430 29.99 -0.26 -5.36
CA GLN A 430 28.71 -0.51 -6.02
C GLN A 430 28.87 -1.44 -7.23
N SER A 431 29.79 -1.12 -8.13
CA SER A 431 30.04 -1.93 -9.33
C SER A 431 30.45 -3.36 -8.99
N ALA A 432 31.26 -3.55 -7.95
CA ALA A 432 31.66 -4.86 -7.46
C ALA A 432 30.47 -5.64 -6.87
N CYS A 433 29.56 -4.97 -6.15
CA CYS A 433 28.33 -5.57 -5.68
C CYS A 433 27.44 -6.04 -6.84
N GLU A 434 27.25 -5.21 -7.86
CA GLU A 434 26.44 -5.57 -9.04
C GLU A 434 27.08 -6.72 -9.83
N ALA A 435 28.41 -6.71 -9.98
CA ALA A 435 29.15 -7.76 -10.67
C ALA A 435 29.23 -9.09 -9.89
N SER A 436 28.99 -9.06 -8.57
CA SER A 436 29.06 -10.27 -7.72
C SER A 436 27.93 -11.28 -7.97
N GLY A 437 26.86 -10.87 -8.65
CA GLY A 437 25.62 -11.67 -8.77
C GLY A 437 24.82 -11.75 -7.46
N GLY A 438 25.18 -10.94 -6.44
CA GLY A 438 24.53 -10.92 -5.13
C GLY A 438 23.31 -10.01 -5.02
N VAL A 439 22.93 -9.27 -6.07
CA VAL A 439 21.69 -8.47 -6.06
C VAL A 439 20.50 -9.40 -6.26
N ALA A 440 19.56 -9.38 -5.31
CA ALA A 440 18.41 -10.28 -5.29
C ALA A 440 17.09 -9.60 -5.70
N LEU A 441 16.93 -8.30 -5.38
CA LEU A 441 15.73 -7.53 -5.69
C LEU A 441 16.10 -6.13 -6.20
N ARG A 442 15.36 -5.67 -7.21
CA ARG A 442 15.40 -4.28 -7.69
C ARG A 442 13.99 -3.68 -7.75
N TYR A 443 13.85 -2.42 -7.33
CA TYR A 443 12.65 -1.64 -7.62
C TYR A 443 12.52 -1.36 -9.11
N LEU A 444 11.28 -1.36 -9.61
CA LEU A 444 10.94 -1.08 -11.00
C LEU A 444 10.04 0.16 -11.10
N GLU A 445 10.17 0.86 -12.21
CA GLU A 445 9.10 1.71 -12.72
C GLU A 445 7.96 0.81 -13.22
N ASN A 446 6.76 1.37 -13.35
CA ASN A 446 5.59 0.65 -13.87
C ASN A 446 5.73 0.21 -15.35
N ASP A 447 6.66 0.79 -16.11
CA ASP A 447 7.06 0.34 -17.46
C ASP A 447 8.09 -0.81 -17.45
N LEU A 448 8.37 -1.36 -16.25
CA LEU A 448 9.31 -2.45 -15.97
C LEU A 448 10.80 -2.11 -16.14
N SER A 449 11.14 -0.84 -16.39
CA SER A 449 12.52 -0.37 -16.28
C SER A 449 12.97 -0.31 -14.81
N VAL A 450 14.28 -0.40 -14.55
CA VAL A 450 14.81 -0.31 -13.19
C VAL A 450 14.56 1.11 -12.65
N ALA A 451 13.92 1.21 -11.49
CA ALA A 451 13.53 2.49 -10.92
C ALA A 451 14.74 3.31 -10.43
N THR A 452 14.83 4.52 -10.95
CA THR A 452 15.80 5.55 -10.51
C THR A 452 15.10 6.77 -9.92
N ARG A 453 13.80 6.92 -10.19
CA ARG A 453 12.98 8.05 -9.76
C ARG A 453 12.13 7.67 -8.55
N TYR A 454 11.84 8.66 -7.73
CA TYR A 454 10.89 8.54 -6.64
C TYR A 454 9.45 8.74 -7.18
N PRO A 455 8.42 8.07 -6.62
CA PRO A 455 8.47 7.12 -5.51
C PRO A 455 8.62 5.64 -5.93
N ALA A 456 8.72 5.33 -7.23
CA ALA A 456 8.90 3.95 -7.72
C ALA A 456 10.13 3.27 -7.10
N ASN A 457 11.23 4.03 -6.97
CA ASN A 457 12.32 3.76 -6.03
C ASN A 457 12.12 4.63 -4.77
N PRO A 458 11.53 4.09 -3.70
CA PRO A 458 11.07 4.90 -2.56
C PRO A 458 12.23 5.47 -1.73
N ASN A 459 13.37 4.80 -1.67
CA ASN A 459 14.50 5.22 -0.83
C ASN A 459 15.66 5.87 -1.58
N GLY A 460 15.66 5.80 -2.92
CA GLY A 460 16.74 6.33 -3.75
C GLY A 460 17.98 5.43 -3.80
N SER A 461 17.85 4.12 -3.54
CA SER A 461 18.97 3.18 -3.64
C SER A 461 19.54 3.15 -5.07
N PRO A 462 20.87 3.17 -5.24
CA PRO A 462 21.49 3.04 -6.56
C PRO A 462 21.02 1.79 -7.30
N ALA A 463 20.76 1.93 -8.60
CA ALA A 463 20.31 0.86 -9.48
C ALA A 463 19.06 0.09 -8.98
N GLY A 464 18.21 0.75 -8.18
CA GLY A 464 17.00 0.17 -7.62
C GLY A 464 17.24 -0.93 -6.57
N ILE A 465 18.48 -1.17 -6.14
CA ILE A 465 18.84 -2.30 -5.26
C ILE A 465 18.06 -2.23 -3.95
N THR A 466 17.37 -3.32 -3.60
CA THR A 466 16.60 -3.39 -2.35
C THR A 466 16.65 -4.74 -1.64
N GLY A 467 17.31 -5.72 -2.26
CA GLY A 467 17.60 -7.00 -1.63
C GLY A 467 18.91 -7.57 -2.15
N LEU A 468 19.64 -8.26 -1.28
CA LEU A 468 20.93 -8.88 -1.56
C LEU A 468 21.02 -10.28 -0.96
N THR A 469 21.92 -11.10 -1.49
CA THR A 469 22.22 -12.43 -0.98
C THR A 469 23.73 -12.63 -0.83
N SER A 470 24.13 -13.56 0.04
CA SER A 470 25.51 -14.03 0.15
C SER A 470 25.89 -14.81 -1.10
N SER A 471 27.20 -14.92 -1.37
CA SER A 471 27.71 -15.65 -2.54
C SER A 471 27.31 -17.13 -2.59
N ASP A 472 27.05 -17.75 -1.43
CA ASP A 472 26.57 -19.14 -1.32
C ASP A 472 25.04 -19.24 -1.27
N GLY A 473 24.33 -18.11 -1.32
CA GLY A 473 22.87 -18.06 -1.43
C GLY A 473 22.09 -18.25 -0.13
N ARG A 474 22.75 -18.60 0.98
CA ARG A 474 22.06 -19.05 2.20
C ARG A 474 21.65 -17.90 3.11
N ALA A 475 22.26 -16.73 2.98
CA ALA A 475 21.84 -15.52 3.67
C ALA A 475 21.27 -14.53 2.66
N THR A 476 20.00 -14.14 2.83
CA THR A 476 19.35 -13.12 2.01
C THR A 476 18.82 -12.01 2.91
N ILE A 477 19.03 -10.76 2.51
CA ILE A 477 18.53 -9.58 3.20
C ILE A 477 17.71 -8.73 2.22
N MET A 478 16.63 -8.13 2.68
CA MET A 478 15.80 -7.24 1.87
C MET A 478 15.08 -6.19 2.70
N MET A 479 14.97 -4.98 2.16
CA MET A 479 14.24 -3.89 2.83
C MET A 479 12.71 -4.02 2.75
N PRO A 480 12.10 -4.49 1.64
CA PRO A 480 10.67 -4.71 1.56
C PRO A 480 10.20 -5.91 2.40
N HIS A 481 8.90 -5.99 2.68
CA HIS A 481 8.27 -6.95 3.60
C HIS A 481 7.44 -8.03 2.86
N PRO A 482 8.05 -9.14 2.40
CA PRO A 482 7.29 -10.23 1.77
C PRO A 482 6.29 -10.90 2.73
N GLU A 483 6.57 -10.90 4.03
CA GLU A 483 5.73 -11.48 5.08
C GLU A 483 4.47 -10.68 5.39
N ARG A 484 4.38 -9.44 4.90
CA ARG A 484 3.17 -8.61 5.04
C ARG A 484 2.20 -8.79 3.88
N VAL A 485 2.63 -9.45 2.80
CA VAL A 485 1.87 -9.63 1.55
C VAL A 485 2.00 -11.06 1.01
N PHE A 486 2.10 -12.05 1.91
CA PHE A 486 2.13 -13.47 1.53
C PHE A 486 0.72 -14.02 1.23
N ARG A 487 -0.34 -13.30 1.64
CA ARG A 487 -1.73 -13.59 1.27
C ARG A 487 -2.21 -12.51 0.32
N THR A 488 -2.92 -12.90 -0.73
CA THR A 488 -3.46 -11.96 -1.73
C THR A 488 -4.34 -10.88 -1.09
N VAL A 489 -5.16 -11.23 -0.08
CA VAL A 489 -6.03 -10.29 0.64
C VAL A 489 -5.28 -9.20 1.43
N GLN A 490 -3.97 -9.36 1.64
CA GLN A 490 -3.13 -8.37 2.32
C GLN A 490 -2.49 -7.39 1.33
N CYS A 491 -2.56 -7.67 0.03
CA CYS A 491 -2.02 -6.81 -1.00
C CYS A 491 -2.94 -5.58 -1.19
N SER A 492 -2.35 -4.37 -1.19
CA SER A 492 -3.11 -3.14 -1.47
C SER A 492 -3.72 -3.13 -2.87
N TRP A 493 -3.10 -3.85 -3.80
CA TRP A 493 -3.59 -4.11 -5.14
C TRP A 493 -3.07 -5.48 -5.59
N ALA A 494 -3.90 -6.23 -6.30
CA ALA A 494 -3.52 -7.47 -6.96
C ALA A 494 -4.45 -7.69 -8.18
N PRO A 495 -4.00 -8.44 -9.20
CA PRO A 495 -4.88 -8.92 -10.26
C PRO A 495 -6.09 -9.70 -9.69
N THR A 496 -7.24 -9.56 -10.34
CA THR A 496 -8.53 -10.11 -9.86
C THR A 496 -8.59 -11.64 -9.88
N ASP A 497 -7.72 -12.30 -10.65
CA ASP A 497 -7.63 -13.76 -10.80
C ASP A 497 -6.69 -14.43 -9.79
N CYS A 498 -6.11 -13.67 -8.86
CA CYS A 498 -5.23 -14.22 -7.83
C CYS A 498 -5.98 -15.11 -6.84
N GLY A 499 -5.42 -16.29 -6.54
CA GLY A 499 -5.91 -17.17 -5.47
C GLY A 499 -5.58 -16.65 -4.06
N GLU A 500 -5.67 -17.50 -3.04
CA GLU A 500 -5.38 -17.13 -1.64
C GLU A 500 -3.90 -16.80 -1.44
N ASP A 501 -3.01 -17.57 -2.05
CA ASP A 501 -1.57 -17.44 -1.88
C ASP A 501 -1.04 -16.29 -2.75
N GLY A 502 -0.44 -15.29 -2.11
CA GLY A 502 0.28 -14.23 -2.78
C GLY A 502 1.64 -14.73 -3.30
N GLY A 503 2.17 -14.10 -4.35
CA GLY A 503 3.44 -14.51 -4.97
C GLY A 503 4.62 -14.60 -3.99
N TRP A 504 4.66 -13.74 -2.97
CA TRP A 504 5.72 -13.74 -1.96
C TRP A 504 5.69 -14.95 -1.01
N LEU A 505 4.61 -15.73 -0.96
CA LEU A 505 4.59 -16.97 -0.17
C LEU A 505 5.64 -17.99 -0.68
N ARG A 506 5.97 -17.94 -1.97
CA ARG A 506 6.98 -18.81 -2.59
C ARG A 506 8.34 -18.71 -1.90
N LEU A 507 8.71 -17.53 -1.38
CA LEU A 507 9.97 -17.33 -0.65
C LEU A 507 10.08 -18.28 0.56
N PHE A 508 9.01 -18.35 1.35
CA PHE A 508 8.97 -19.18 2.56
C PHE A 508 8.88 -20.68 2.21
N ARG A 509 8.15 -21.03 1.14
CA ARG A 509 8.08 -22.40 0.61
C ARG A 509 9.43 -22.88 0.05
N ASN A 510 10.18 -22.00 -0.61
CA ASN A 510 11.55 -22.28 -1.06
C ASN A 510 12.48 -22.56 0.12
N ALA A 511 12.37 -21.80 1.21
CA ALA A 511 13.09 -22.08 2.45
C ALA A 511 12.79 -23.50 2.95
N ARG A 512 11.51 -23.91 2.94
CA ARG A 512 11.09 -25.25 3.36
C ARG A 512 11.66 -26.34 2.46
N ARG A 513 11.64 -26.13 1.15
CA ARG A 513 12.19 -27.05 0.15
C ARG A 513 13.71 -27.22 0.29
N TRP A 514 14.42 -26.16 0.67
CA TRP A 514 15.89 -26.16 0.74
C TRP A 514 16.45 -26.87 1.99
N VAL A 515 15.72 -26.83 3.12
CA VAL A 515 16.20 -27.42 4.39
C VAL A 515 16.06 -28.95 4.48
N ASP A 516 15.37 -29.57 3.53
CA ASP A 516 15.28 -31.03 3.34
C ASP A 516 16.08 -31.45 2.12
#